data_AF-A0A0P7UDM9-F1
#
_entry.id   AF-A0A0P7UDM9-F1
#
_cell.length_a   1.000
_cell.length_b   1.000
_cell.length_c   1.000
_cell.angle_alpha   90.00
_cell.angle_beta   90.00
_cell.angle_gamma   90.00
#
_symmetry.space_group_name_H-M   'P 1'
#
loop_
_entity.id
_entity.type
_entity.pdbx_description
1 polymer ?
#
loop_
_entity_poly.entity_id
_entity_poly.type
_entity_poly.pdbx_seq_one_letter_code
_entity_poly.pdbx_strand_id
1 'polypeptide(L)'
;MSPEIFLKRPVVEGNRWRLDCVLKRKAQQGVKIFVMLYKEVELALGINSEYSKRTLMHLHPNIKPVRYVAPNGAKTKNPAFVQLEDTGVMRHPDHVSSSVYLWAHHEKIVVVDQSVAFVGGIDLAYGRWDDREHRLTDVGSVTRAAAVDQEKSHMPNSPQGASGLHGPPTNGKSPRSPDSEDLPKLKGAAHTRRARFSLYRHLHRRHLSDSISSVDSTEDKTGSLRSLQTGVGELMGDTRFWHGKDYCNFVYKDWIQLEKPFDDFIDRYTTPRMPWHDIASVVHGKAARDVARHFIQRWNFTKIMKPKYRSLSYPFLLPKSHATANELRYQVPDCINTKVQILRSAADWSAGIKYHEESIHNAYIQVIAKSKHFIYIENQFFISCADNKQVHNKIGDAIIERIIRAYKYVWVR
;
A
#
# COMPACT_ATOMS: atom_id res chain seq x y z
N MET A 1 8.11 -3.98 -1.73
CA MET A 1 7.24 -3.75 -2.88
C MET A 1 6.54 -5.05 -3.21
N SER A 2 5.23 -5.06 -3.39
CA SER A 2 4.45 -6.24 -3.78
C SER A 2 3.99 -6.07 -5.23
N PRO A 3 4.51 -6.82 -6.22
CA PRO A 3 4.23 -6.56 -7.63
C PRO A 3 2.74 -6.69 -8.02
N GLU A 4 1.98 -7.53 -7.33
CA GLU A 4 0.62 -7.90 -7.72
C GLU A 4 -0.48 -7.06 -7.05
N ILE A 5 -0.14 -5.98 -6.35
CA ILE A 5 -1.14 -5.08 -5.74
C ILE A 5 -1.96 -4.33 -6.80
N PHE A 6 -3.22 -4.05 -6.47
CA PHE A 6 -4.08 -3.18 -7.26
C PHE A 6 -4.00 -1.72 -6.76
N LEU A 7 -3.70 -0.80 -7.69
CA LEU A 7 -3.59 0.64 -7.43
C LEU A 7 -4.95 1.35 -7.41
N LYS A 8 -6.01 0.74 -7.93
CA LYS A 8 -7.40 1.22 -7.89
C LYS A 8 -8.34 0.10 -7.48
N ARG A 9 -9.38 0.45 -6.71
CA ARG A 9 -10.31 -0.51 -6.10
C ARG A 9 -11.74 0.06 -6.03
N PRO A 10 -12.80 -0.78 -6.00
CA PRO A 10 -12.76 -2.23 -6.25
C PRO A 10 -12.25 -2.57 -7.66
N VAL A 11 -11.86 -3.82 -7.89
CA VAL A 11 -11.24 -4.24 -9.17
C VAL A 11 -12.33 -4.37 -10.24
N VAL A 12 -12.48 -3.33 -11.06
CA VAL A 12 -13.54 -3.28 -12.10
C VAL A 12 -13.02 -3.39 -13.53
N GLU A 13 -11.74 -3.07 -13.77
CA GLU A 13 -11.10 -3.10 -15.09
C GLU A 13 -10.10 -4.26 -15.22
N GLY A 14 -10.42 -5.39 -14.59
CA GLY A 14 -9.53 -6.56 -14.47
C GLY A 14 -8.13 -6.17 -14.00
N ASN A 15 -7.09 -6.66 -14.69
CA ASN A 15 -5.69 -6.42 -14.32
C ASN A 15 -5.14 -5.03 -14.75
N ARG A 16 -5.96 -4.12 -15.29
CA ARG A 16 -5.48 -2.83 -15.81
C ARG A 16 -4.72 -2.00 -14.78
N TRP A 17 -5.17 -2.00 -13.53
CA TRP A 17 -4.58 -1.21 -12.44
C TRP A 17 -3.69 -2.02 -11.50
N ARG A 18 -3.37 -3.27 -11.85
CA ARG A 18 -2.38 -4.07 -11.12
C ARG A 18 -0.97 -3.55 -11.41
N LEU A 19 -0.15 -3.35 -10.38
CA LEU A 19 1.12 -2.64 -10.48
C LEU A 19 2.06 -3.25 -11.53
N ASP A 20 2.30 -4.56 -11.49
CA ASP A 20 3.08 -5.30 -12.48
C ASP A 20 2.59 -5.08 -13.92
N CYS A 21 1.28 -5.09 -14.14
CA CYS A 21 0.64 -4.88 -15.44
C CYS A 21 0.78 -3.43 -15.92
N VAL A 22 0.70 -2.45 -15.00
CA VAL A 22 0.98 -1.04 -15.32
C VAL A 22 2.43 -0.87 -15.76
N LEU A 23 3.39 -1.39 -14.99
CA LEU A 23 4.81 -1.31 -15.29
C LEU A 23 5.13 -2.00 -16.63
N LYS A 24 4.59 -3.20 -16.86
CA LYS A 24 4.76 -3.93 -18.13
C LYS A 24 4.26 -3.12 -19.33
N ARG A 25 3.05 -2.54 -19.27
CA ARG A 25 2.50 -1.72 -20.36
C ARG A 25 3.35 -0.48 -20.63
N LYS A 26 3.82 0.21 -19.58
CA LYS A 26 4.70 1.38 -19.76
C LYS A 26 6.05 0.98 -20.34
N ALA A 27 6.61 -0.15 -19.91
CA ALA A 27 7.84 -0.70 -20.45
C ALA A 27 7.73 -1.06 -21.95
N GLN A 28 6.58 -1.62 -22.38
CA GLN A 28 6.26 -1.89 -23.78
C GLN A 28 6.15 -0.61 -24.64
N GLN A 29 5.79 0.52 -24.02
CA GLN A 29 5.77 1.84 -24.66
C GLN A 29 7.15 2.52 -24.69
N GLY A 30 8.23 1.80 -24.34
CA GLY A 30 9.60 2.32 -24.33
C GLY A 30 10.02 3.04 -23.05
N VAL A 31 9.16 3.10 -22.03
CA VAL A 31 9.53 3.72 -20.74
C VAL A 31 10.56 2.85 -20.03
N LYS A 32 11.69 3.45 -19.65
CA LYS A 32 12.74 2.81 -18.85
C LYS A 32 12.37 2.84 -17.38
N ILE A 33 12.35 1.68 -16.72
CA ILE A 33 11.91 1.54 -15.33
C ILE A 33 13.10 1.09 -14.46
N PHE A 34 13.36 1.86 -13.41
CA PHE A 34 14.44 1.62 -12.45
C PHE A 34 13.84 1.42 -11.06
N VAL A 35 14.17 0.30 -10.42
CA VAL A 35 13.64 -0.02 -9.09
C VAL A 35 14.79 -0.32 -8.14
N MET A 36 14.79 0.34 -6.98
CA MET A 36 15.67 0.01 -5.86
C MET A 36 14.83 -0.60 -4.73
N LEU A 37 15.21 -1.80 -4.29
CA LEU A 37 14.55 -2.52 -3.20
C LEU A 37 15.53 -2.66 -2.03
N TYR A 38 15.01 -2.50 -0.82
CA TYR A 38 15.72 -2.95 0.37
C TYR A 38 15.93 -4.47 0.29
N LYS A 39 17.16 -4.90 0.55
CA LYS A 39 17.49 -6.31 0.75
C LYS A 39 17.56 -6.60 2.24
N GLU A 40 16.56 -7.32 2.67
CA GLU A 40 16.37 -7.86 4.00
C GLU A 40 17.39 -8.93 4.38
N VAL A 41 17.50 -9.14 5.69
CA VAL A 41 18.03 -10.38 6.27
C VAL A 41 16.87 -11.38 6.26
N GLU A 42 16.94 -12.38 5.37
CA GLU A 42 15.82 -13.29 5.05
C GLU A 42 15.28 -14.05 6.27
N LEU A 43 16.13 -14.33 7.27
CA LEU A 43 15.72 -14.99 8.52
C LEU A 43 14.94 -14.06 9.48
N ALA A 44 15.11 -12.75 9.35
CA ALA A 44 14.53 -11.76 10.29
C ALA A 44 13.29 -11.06 9.72
N LEU A 45 13.14 -11.00 8.40
CA LEU A 45 12.06 -10.26 7.74
C LEU A 45 11.51 -11.04 6.55
N GLY A 46 10.20 -11.32 6.57
CA GLY A 46 9.49 -12.06 5.53
C GLY A 46 9.05 -11.25 4.30
N ILE A 47 9.78 -10.20 3.90
CA ILE A 47 9.35 -9.30 2.80
C ILE A 47 9.62 -9.87 1.39
N ASN A 48 10.52 -10.85 1.26
CA ASN A 48 10.89 -11.55 0.03
C ASN A 48 11.20 -10.61 -1.16
N SER A 49 12.21 -9.76 -0.99
CA SER A 49 12.62 -8.82 -2.05
C SER A 49 13.26 -9.51 -3.26
N GLU A 50 13.74 -10.75 -3.12
CA GLU A 50 14.19 -11.56 -4.26
C GLU A 50 13.03 -12.00 -5.15
N TYR A 51 11.91 -12.46 -4.57
CA TYR A 51 10.69 -12.74 -5.32
C TYR A 51 10.25 -11.50 -6.10
N SER A 52 10.16 -10.35 -5.42
CA SER A 52 9.76 -9.09 -6.03
C SER A 52 10.67 -8.70 -7.20
N LYS A 53 11.99 -8.78 -6.99
CA LYS A 53 12.99 -8.52 -8.04
C LYS A 53 12.81 -9.47 -9.22
N ARG A 54 12.68 -10.77 -8.97
CA ARG A 54 12.50 -11.79 -9.99
C ARG A 54 11.24 -11.52 -10.80
N THR A 55 10.09 -11.32 -10.16
CA THR A 55 8.82 -11.04 -10.84
C THR A 55 8.95 -9.81 -11.76
N LEU A 56 9.46 -8.70 -11.24
CA LEU A 56 9.60 -7.46 -12.01
C LEU A 56 10.53 -7.63 -13.22
N MET A 57 11.68 -8.29 -13.04
CA MET A 57 12.64 -8.52 -14.12
C MET A 57 12.13 -9.46 -15.22
N HIS A 58 11.06 -10.23 -15.00
CA HIS A 58 10.45 -11.08 -16.02
C HIS A 58 9.34 -10.38 -16.83
N LEU A 59 8.95 -9.16 -16.44
CA LEU A 59 7.85 -8.44 -17.11
C LEU A 59 8.23 -7.94 -18.51
N HIS A 60 9.41 -7.34 -18.67
CA HIS A 60 9.85 -6.72 -19.92
C HIS A 60 11.36 -6.40 -19.92
N PRO A 61 12.06 -6.39 -21.08
CA PRO A 61 13.44 -5.92 -21.20
C PRO A 61 13.67 -4.48 -20.74
N ASN A 62 12.67 -3.60 -20.80
CA ASN A 62 12.71 -2.25 -20.19
C ASN A 62 12.45 -2.22 -18.67
N ILE A 63 12.49 -3.38 -18.01
CA ILE A 63 12.57 -3.53 -16.55
C ILE A 63 13.79 -4.44 -16.18
N LYS A 64 14.36 -5.14 -17.17
CA LYS A 64 15.40 -6.16 -17.02
C LYS A 64 16.75 -5.66 -17.57
N PRO A 65 17.87 -5.96 -16.92
CA PRO A 65 19.18 -5.82 -17.53
C PRO A 65 19.33 -6.82 -18.69
N VAL A 66 19.53 -6.35 -19.92
CA VAL A 66 19.80 -7.21 -21.08
C VAL A 66 21.22 -7.77 -20.97
N ARG A 67 21.36 -9.09 -20.76
CA ARG A 67 22.66 -9.76 -20.91
C ARG A 67 22.95 -9.90 -22.40
N TYR A 68 24.12 -9.43 -22.84
CA TYR A 68 24.62 -9.71 -24.18
C TYR A 68 24.79 -11.22 -24.36
N VAL A 69 24.16 -11.79 -25.37
CA VAL A 69 24.48 -13.11 -25.91
C VAL A 69 24.94 -12.87 -27.33
N ALA A 70 26.22 -13.12 -27.62
CA ALA A 70 26.70 -13.09 -29.00
C ALA A 70 25.89 -14.11 -29.81
N PRO A 71 25.48 -13.80 -31.05
CA PRO A 71 24.65 -14.69 -31.87
C PRO A 71 25.23 -16.11 -32.05
N ASN A 72 26.53 -16.31 -31.79
CA ASN A 72 27.25 -17.54 -32.11
C ASN A 72 27.94 -18.20 -30.88
N GLY A 73 27.60 -17.83 -29.64
CA GLY A 73 28.22 -18.43 -28.43
C GLY A 73 29.71 -18.12 -28.20
N ALA A 74 30.37 -17.38 -29.10
CA ALA A 74 31.75 -16.97 -28.95
C ALA A 74 31.88 -15.68 -28.11
N LYS A 75 32.77 -15.71 -27.11
CA LYS A 75 33.19 -14.53 -26.34
C LYS A 75 34.06 -13.64 -27.25
N THR A 76 33.47 -12.64 -27.90
CA THR A 76 34.22 -11.65 -28.69
C THR A 76 34.86 -10.61 -27.76
N LYS A 77 36.13 -10.23 -28.06
CA LYS A 77 36.95 -9.32 -27.23
C LYS A 77 36.77 -7.83 -27.58
N ASN A 78 35.76 -7.44 -28.37
CA ASN A 78 35.55 -6.03 -28.74
C ASN A 78 34.04 -5.72 -28.92
N PRO A 79 33.40 -4.95 -28.02
CA PRO A 79 32.01 -4.56 -28.16
C PRO A 79 31.94 -3.17 -28.82
N ALA A 80 32.07 -3.12 -30.15
CA ALA A 80 31.79 -1.89 -30.90
C ALA A 80 30.31 -1.87 -31.30
N PHE A 81 29.58 -0.89 -30.78
CA PHE A 81 28.26 -0.41 -31.22
C PHE A 81 27.11 -1.43 -31.31
N VAL A 82 26.45 -1.68 -30.18
CA VAL A 82 25.04 -2.08 -30.14
C VAL A 82 24.35 -1.29 -29.03
N GLN A 83 23.23 -0.64 -29.35
CA GLN A 83 22.42 0.12 -28.39
C GLN A 83 21.80 -0.85 -27.38
N LEU A 84 22.44 -0.99 -26.22
CA LEU A 84 21.90 -1.74 -25.09
C LEU A 84 20.68 -0.99 -24.55
N GLU A 85 19.56 -1.69 -24.42
CA GLU A 85 18.39 -1.13 -23.77
C GLU A 85 18.58 -1.21 -22.23
N ASP A 86 18.80 -0.03 -21.64
CA ASP A 86 19.30 0.15 -20.28
C ASP A 86 18.23 0.17 -19.17
N THR A 87 17.99 -0.92 -18.41
CA THR A 87 17.05 -0.93 -17.26
C THR A 87 17.40 -1.97 -16.18
N GLY A 88 16.84 -1.85 -14.96
CA GLY A 88 17.06 -2.90 -13.96
C GLY A 88 16.44 -2.69 -12.57
N VAL A 89 16.45 -3.79 -11.80
CA VAL A 89 16.04 -3.83 -10.39
C VAL A 89 17.25 -4.13 -9.51
N MET A 90 17.61 -3.19 -8.63
CA MET A 90 18.71 -3.35 -7.68
C MET A 90 18.21 -3.62 -6.26
N ARG A 91 18.89 -4.56 -5.60
CA ARG A 91 18.72 -4.89 -4.17
C ARG A 91 19.96 -4.42 -3.38
N HIS A 92 19.77 -3.68 -2.29
CA HIS A 92 20.84 -3.18 -1.38
C HIS A 92 20.31 -3.04 0.06
N PRO A 93 21.13 -3.22 1.12
CA PRO A 93 22.54 -3.63 1.14
C PRO A 93 22.75 -5.13 0.86
N ASP A 94 24.00 -5.58 0.66
CA ASP A 94 24.31 -7.02 0.83
C ASP A 94 24.73 -7.23 2.28
N HIS A 95 24.21 -8.28 2.90
CA HIS A 95 24.64 -8.77 4.21
C HIS A 95 25.65 -9.89 3.98
N VAL A 96 26.80 -9.82 4.66
CA VAL A 96 27.81 -10.89 4.64
C VAL A 96 27.95 -11.46 6.05
N SER A 97 28.42 -12.70 6.18
CA SER A 97 28.48 -13.41 7.47
C SER A 97 29.27 -12.68 8.56
N SER A 98 30.20 -11.79 8.19
CA SER A 98 31.00 -10.98 9.11
C SER A 98 30.45 -9.58 9.39
N SER A 99 29.39 -9.13 8.70
CA SER A 99 28.83 -7.79 8.84
C SER A 99 27.35 -7.77 8.43
N VAL A 100 26.48 -7.69 9.43
CA VAL A 100 25.04 -7.49 9.25
C VAL A 100 24.74 -6.00 9.42
N TYR A 101 24.17 -5.39 8.39
CA TYR A 101 23.64 -4.04 8.53
C TYR A 101 22.29 -4.12 9.25
N LEU A 102 22.24 -3.56 10.46
CA LEU A 102 21.00 -3.43 11.22
C LEU A 102 20.06 -2.34 10.66
N TRP A 103 20.57 -1.52 9.74
CA TRP A 103 19.84 -0.43 9.10
C TRP A 103 19.17 -0.87 7.79
N ALA A 104 18.12 -0.16 7.41
CA ALA A 104 17.37 -0.41 6.19
C ALA A 104 17.29 0.83 5.29
N HIS A 105 17.08 0.60 4.00
CA HIS A 105 16.59 1.63 3.09
C HIS A 105 15.09 1.74 3.30
N HIS A 106 14.64 2.85 3.89
CA HIS A 106 13.27 2.99 4.39
C HIS A 106 12.44 4.02 3.62
N GLU A 107 13.06 4.76 2.69
CA GLU A 107 12.36 5.74 1.85
C GLU A 107 11.37 5.07 0.89
N LYS A 108 10.18 5.67 0.74
CA LYS A 108 9.20 5.26 -0.27
C LYS A 108 9.03 6.40 -1.24
N ILE A 109 9.60 6.23 -2.43
CA ILE A 109 9.58 7.23 -3.49
C ILE A 109 9.15 6.63 -4.83
N VAL A 110 8.36 7.39 -5.59
CA VAL A 110 8.07 7.12 -7.01
C VAL A 110 8.32 8.40 -7.78
N VAL A 111 9.21 8.35 -8.78
CA VAL A 111 9.56 9.52 -9.59
C VAL A 111 9.27 9.22 -11.05
N VAL A 112 8.45 10.04 -11.68
CA VAL A 112 8.08 9.94 -13.10
C VAL A 112 8.75 11.07 -13.86
N ASP A 113 9.54 10.72 -14.88
CA ASP A 113 10.27 11.61 -15.77
C ASP A 113 11.19 12.65 -15.09
N GLN A 114 11.51 12.44 -13.81
CA GLN A 114 12.15 13.43 -12.93
C GLN A 114 11.36 14.74 -12.80
N SER A 115 10.05 14.72 -13.09
CA SER A 115 9.19 15.91 -13.11
C SER A 115 8.03 15.84 -12.12
N VAL A 116 7.62 14.62 -11.72
CA VAL A 116 6.61 14.38 -10.67
C VAL A 116 7.19 13.35 -9.70
N ALA A 117 7.16 13.63 -8.40
CA ALA A 117 7.67 12.72 -7.39
C ALA A 117 6.67 12.56 -6.24
N PHE A 118 6.40 11.30 -5.86
CA PHE A 118 5.64 10.93 -4.68
C PHE A 118 6.63 10.54 -3.57
N VAL A 119 6.41 11.04 -2.35
CA VAL A 119 7.24 10.77 -1.17
C VAL A 119 6.33 10.66 0.06
N GLY A 120 6.50 9.62 0.89
CA GLY A 120 5.65 9.42 2.08
C GLY A 120 5.98 8.15 2.87
N GLY A 121 5.06 7.74 3.74
CA GLY A 121 5.12 6.49 4.50
C GLY A 121 4.60 5.25 3.75
N ILE A 122 3.83 5.47 2.67
CA ILE A 122 3.13 4.40 1.94
C ILE A 122 4.07 3.65 0.99
N ASP A 123 4.37 2.39 1.32
CA ASP A 123 4.99 1.45 0.39
C ASP A 123 3.99 0.96 -0.68
N LEU A 124 4.47 0.73 -1.90
CA LEU A 124 3.75 -0.07 -2.91
C LEU A 124 3.79 -1.56 -2.51
N ALA A 125 3.06 -1.92 -1.46
CA ALA A 125 3.08 -3.25 -0.86
C ALA A 125 1.73 -3.65 -0.26
N TYR A 126 1.58 -4.95 0.04
CA TYR A 126 0.34 -5.50 0.62
C TYR A 126 -0.05 -4.79 1.92
N GLY A 127 -1.36 -4.63 2.14
CA GLY A 127 -1.92 -4.10 3.38
C GLY A 127 -1.91 -2.58 3.52
N ARG A 128 -1.30 -1.85 2.59
CA ARG A 128 -1.15 -0.38 2.67
C ARG A 128 -2.34 0.38 2.10
N TRP A 129 -3.10 -0.24 1.21
CA TRP A 129 -4.29 0.39 0.66
C TRP A 129 -5.38 0.44 1.73
N ASP A 130 -5.93 1.62 1.95
CA ASP A 130 -7.09 1.85 2.81
C ASP A 130 -7.77 3.14 2.36
N ASP A 131 -8.96 3.38 2.89
CA ASP A 131 -9.61 4.68 2.79
C ASP A 131 -10.00 5.18 4.19
N ARG A 132 -10.66 6.33 4.25
CA ARG A 132 -11.08 6.98 5.51
C ARG A 132 -12.03 6.13 6.36
N GLU A 133 -12.64 5.08 5.80
CA GLU A 133 -13.56 4.22 6.55
C GLU A 133 -12.82 3.18 7.40
N HIS A 134 -11.55 2.90 7.10
CA HIS A 134 -10.72 1.96 7.86
C HIS A 134 -11.43 0.63 8.16
N ARG A 135 -12.05 0.05 7.12
CA ARG A 135 -12.91 -1.13 7.25
C ARG A 135 -12.12 -2.31 7.84
N LEU A 136 -12.73 -2.99 8.81
CA LEU A 136 -12.19 -4.18 9.47
C LEU A 136 -12.50 -5.48 8.71
N THR A 137 -13.55 -5.49 7.89
CA THR A 137 -14.05 -6.68 7.22
C THR A 137 -14.11 -6.47 5.71
N ASP A 138 -13.93 -7.56 4.96
CA ASP A 138 -13.99 -7.60 3.51
C ASP A 138 -14.35 -9.01 3.03
N VAL A 139 -15.58 -9.41 3.39
CA VAL A 139 -16.13 -10.73 3.07
C VAL A 139 -16.72 -10.82 1.65
N GLY A 140 -16.90 -9.67 0.99
CA GLY A 140 -17.58 -9.54 -0.30
C GLY A 140 -19.10 -9.67 -0.20
N SER A 141 -19.81 -9.31 -1.28
CA SER A 141 -21.25 -9.52 -1.43
C SER A 141 -21.49 -10.55 -2.52
N VAL A 142 -21.82 -11.79 -2.16
CA VAL A 142 -22.40 -12.75 -3.12
C VAL A 142 -23.92 -12.63 -2.98
N THR A 143 -24.57 -11.89 -3.87
CA THR A 143 -25.98 -12.14 -4.15
C THR A 143 -26.02 -13.33 -5.10
N ARG A 144 -26.60 -14.46 -4.68
CA ARG A 144 -27.12 -15.44 -5.64
C ARG A 144 -28.05 -14.66 -6.57
N ALA A 145 -27.88 -14.76 -7.87
CA ALA A 145 -28.94 -14.37 -8.79
C ALA A 145 -30.16 -15.17 -8.35
N ALA A 146 -31.15 -14.49 -7.75
CA ALA A 146 -32.44 -15.11 -7.53
C ALA A 146 -32.90 -15.59 -8.91
N ALA A 147 -33.25 -16.86 -9.01
CA ALA A 147 -33.96 -17.35 -10.18
C ALA A 147 -35.16 -16.42 -10.38
N VAL A 148 -35.17 -15.68 -11.49
CA VAL A 148 -36.37 -14.97 -11.91
C VAL A 148 -37.34 -16.08 -12.30
N ASP A 149 -38.36 -16.29 -11.47
CA ASP A 149 -39.48 -17.15 -11.82
C ASP A 149 -40.06 -16.65 -13.15
N GLN A 150 -39.90 -17.46 -14.19
CA GLN A 150 -40.64 -17.30 -15.43
C GLN A 150 -42.05 -17.82 -15.20
N GLU A 151 -42.97 -16.95 -14.77
CA GLU A 151 -44.39 -17.23 -14.92
C GLU A 151 -44.75 -17.19 -16.42
N LYS A 152 -44.92 -18.38 -17.00
CA LYS A 152 -45.59 -18.56 -18.29
C LYS A 152 -47.10 -18.53 -18.08
N SER A 153 -47.71 -17.63 -18.84
CA SER A 153 -49.12 -17.47 -19.16
C SER A 153 -49.90 -18.79 -19.36
N HIS A 154 -51.06 -18.90 -18.70
CA HIS A 154 -52.23 -19.60 -19.24
C HIS A 154 -53.53 -18.93 -18.80
N MET A 155 -54.31 -18.44 -19.78
CA MET A 155 -55.75 -18.16 -19.69
C MET A 155 -56.52 -19.47 -19.90
N PRO A 156 -57.71 -19.69 -19.29
CA PRO A 156 -58.94 -19.18 -19.92
C PRO A 156 -60.12 -18.77 -19.00
N ASN A 157 -60.98 -17.93 -19.62
CA ASN A 157 -62.44 -17.75 -19.48
C ASN A 157 -63.10 -17.15 -18.19
N SER A 158 -63.85 -16.08 -18.47
CA SER A 158 -64.84 -15.30 -17.70
C SER A 158 -66.14 -16.09 -17.36
N PRO A 159 -67.20 -15.50 -16.74
CA PRO A 159 -67.37 -14.16 -16.10
C PRO A 159 -68.17 -14.16 -14.76
N GLN A 160 -68.52 -12.95 -14.29
CA GLN A 160 -69.49 -12.55 -13.24
C GLN A 160 -68.88 -12.34 -11.84
N GLY A 161 -69.12 -11.26 -11.10
CA GLY A 161 -69.92 -10.07 -11.29
C GLY A 161 -69.86 -9.18 -10.03
N ALA A 162 -70.14 -7.88 -10.22
CA ALA A 162 -70.76 -6.95 -9.27
C ALA A 162 -70.06 -6.56 -7.94
N SER A 163 -69.66 -5.28 -7.91
CA SER A 163 -70.12 -4.23 -6.98
C SER A 163 -69.67 -4.15 -5.52
N GLY A 164 -69.27 -2.92 -5.15
CA GLY A 164 -69.54 -2.30 -3.83
C GLY A 164 -68.28 -2.00 -3.01
N LEU A 165 -67.71 -0.79 -3.03
CA LEU A 165 -68.12 0.47 -2.38
C LEU A 165 -67.61 0.65 -0.92
N HIS A 166 -67.14 1.88 -0.68
CA HIS A 166 -66.77 2.56 0.58
C HIS A 166 -65.38 2.21 1.15
N GLY A 167 -64.46 3.16 1.37
CA GLY A 167 -64.58 4.60 1.62
C GLY A 167 -64.18 4.90 3.09
N PRO A 168 -63.50 6.02 3.38
CA PRO A 168 -62.36 6.05 4.31
C PRO A 168 -62.65 6.94 5.56
N PRO A 169 -61.74 7.80 6.05
CA PRO A 169 -60.66 7.62 7.02
C PRO A 169 -60.87 8.50 8.29
N THR A 170 -59.91 8.56 9.23
CA THR A 170 -59.41 9.78 9.95
C THR A 170 -58.60 9.38 11.19
N ASN A 171 -57.31 9.78 11.36
CA ASN A 171 -56.72 11.07 11.78
C ASN A 171 -56.85 11.43 13.28
N GLY A 172 -55.71 11.62 13.97
CA GLY A 172 -55.54 12.75 14.90
C GLY A 172 -54.93 12.55 16.29
N LYS A 173 -53.63 12.93 16.40
CA LYS A 173 -53.03 13.88 17.39
C LYS A 173 -52.83 13.51 18.89
N SER A 174 -51.57 13.64 19.31
CA SER A 174 -51.02 13.94 20.66
C SER A 174 -51.46 15.34 21.18
N PRO A 175 -51.18 15.84 22.44
CA PRO A 175 -49.84 15.92 23.07
C PRO A 175 -49.70 16.05 24.65
N ARG A 176 -48.43 16.12 25.13
CA ARG A 176 -47.83 16.85 26.31
C ARG A 176 -47.83 16.30 27.78
N SER A 177 -46.62 15.88 28.26
CA SER A 177 -45.73 16.34 29.39
C SER A 177 -46.25 16.64 30.84
N PRO A 178 -45.42 16.78 31.92
CA PRO A 178 -44.00 16.38 32.24
C PRO A 178 -43.74 15.87 33.71
N ASP A 179 -42.44 15.73 34.06
CA ASP A 179 -41.74 15.83 35.37
C ASP A 179 -41.58 14.63 36.34
N SER A 180 -40.31 14.28 36.63
CA SER A 180 -39.71 14.30 37.99
C SER A 180 -38.23 13.84 37.95
N GLU A 181 -37.37 14.62 38.60
CA GLU A 181 -35.97 14.34 38.90
C GLU A 181 -35.82 13.22 39.96
N ASP A 182 -34.65 12.56 39.99
CA ASP A 182 -33.84 12.46 41.22
C ASP A 182 -32.43 11.86 40.97
N LEU A 183 -31.43 12.52 41.57
CA LEU A 183 -30.03 12.11 41.70
C LEU A 183 -29.74 11.93 43.20
N PRO A 184 -28.77 11.06 43.58
CA PRO A 184 -27.85 11.49 44.63
C PRO A 184 -26.36 11.19 44.39
N LYS A 185 -25.54 11.92 45.14
CA LYS A 185 -24.09 12.14 45.02
C LYS A 185 -23.22 11.08 45.73
N LEU A 186 -22.07 10.81 45.10
CA LEU A 186 -20.69 10.56 45.60
C LEU A 186 -20.40 9.99 47.01
N LYS A 187 -19.57 8.93 47.05
CA LYS A 187 -18.34 8.82 47.88
C LYS A 187 -17.43 7.68 47.37
N GLY A 188 -16.12 7.90 47.39
CA GLY A 188 -15.12 7.04 46.75
C GLY A 188 -14.49 5.96 47.63
N ALA A 189 -13.74 5.06 47.01
CA ALA A 189 -12.56 4.37 47.54
C ALA A 189 -11.92 3.52 46.42
N ALA A 190 -10.60 3.49 46.40
CA ALA A 190 -9.79 2.70 45.49
C ALA A 190 -9.93 1.19 45.75
N HIS A 191 -9.97 0.38 44.68
CA HIS A 191 -9.33 -0.96 44.66
C HIS A 191 -9.26 -1.53 43.24
N THR A 192 -8.05 -1.94 42.87
CA THR A 192 -7.70 -2.79 41.73
C THR A 192 -8.23 -4.21 41.91
N ARG A 193 -9.03 -4.73 40.96
CA ARG A 193 -9.18 -6.19 40.76
C ARG A 193 -9.38 -6.55 39.29
N ARG A 194 -8.53 -7.49 38.84
CA ARG A 194 -8.65 -8.28 37.61
C ARG A 194 -9.99 -9.01 37.57
N ALA A 195 -10.67 -9.00 36.43
CA ALA A 195 -11.79 -9.89 36.15
C ALA A 195 -11.41 -10.86 35.03
N ARG A 196 -11.22 -12.14 35.38
CA ARG A 196 -11.32 -13.28 34.46
C ARG A 196 -12.80 -13.61 34.40
N PHE A 197 -13.39 -13.62 33.21
CA PHE A 197 -14.70 -14.23 32.99
C PHE A 197 -14.53 -15.51 32.18
N SER A 198 -14.94 -16.60 32.81
CA SER A 198 -15.21 -17.89 32.20
C SER A 198 -16.63 -18.22 32.59
N LEU A 199 -17.49 -18.59 31.64
CA LEU A 199 -18.52 -19.61 31.82
C LEU A 199 -18.94 -20.17 30.46
N TYR A 200 -19.28 -21.44 30.51
CA TYR A 200 -19.31 -22.44 29.45
C TYR A 200 -20.77 -22.75 29.09
N ARG A 201 -21.00 -23.32 27.88
CA ARG A 201 -21.76 -24.59 27.62
C ARG A 201 -22.91 -24.57 26.57
N HIS A 202 -22.67 -25.32 25.47
CA HIS A 202 -23.55 -26.28 24.71
C HIS A 202 -24.80 -25.79 23.96
N LEU A 203 -25.31 -26.37 22.85
CA LEU A 203 -25.19 -27.63 22.06
C LEU A 203 -25.30 -27.26 20.54
N HIS A 204 -25.07 -28.05 19.48
CA HIS A 204 -25.28 -29.48 19.23
C HIS A 204 -24.45 -29.92 18.00
N ARG A 205 -23.94 -31.15 18.06
CA ARG A 205 -23.24 -31.89 17.00
C ARG A 205 -24.28 -32.65 16.15
N ARG A 206 -24.23 -32.54 14.82
CA ARG A 206 -24.69 -33.60 13.88
C ARG A 206 -23.72 -33.70 12.71
N HIS A 207 -23.09 -34.86 12.61
CA HIS A 207 -22.46 -35.38 11.40
C HIS A 207 -23.52 -35.61 10.33
N LEU A 208 -23.18 -35.37 9.06
CA LEU A 208 -23.55 -36.28 7.98
C LEU A 208 -22.48 -36.18 6.89
N SER A 209 -21.83 -37.32 6.63
CA SER A 209 -21.21 -37.63 5.34
C SER A 209 -22.31 -37.72 4.28
N ASP A 210 -22.00 -37.34 3.04
CA ASP A 210 -22.17 -38.26 1.91
C ASP A 210 -21.55 -37.68 0.63
N SER A 211 -20.97 -38.61 -0.13
CA SER A 211 -20.24 -38.45 -1.37
C SER A 211 -21.19 -38.63 -2.58
N ILE A 212 -20.66 -38.36 -3.79
CA ILE A 212 -20.83 -39.14 -5.06
C ILE A 212 -21.29 -38.33 -6.31
N SER A 213 -20.43 -38.41 -7.35
CA SER A 213 -20.60 -38.45 -8.83
C SER A 213 -21.36 -37.33 -9.58
N SER A 214 -20.75 -36.62 -10.54
CA SER A 214 -20.42 -37.00 -11.95
C SER A 214 -21.65 -37.19 -12.84
N VAL A 215 -21.79 -36.36 -13.89
CA VAL A 215 -21.95 -36.75 -15.31
C VAL A 215 -21.92 -35.52 -16.25
N ASP A 216 -21.18 -35.67 -17.35
CA ASP A 216 -21.08 -34.83 -18.55
C ASP A 216 -22.40 -34.76 -19.33
N SER A 217 -22.64 -33.66 -20.06
CA SER A 217 -23.34 -33.62 -21.36
C SER A 217 -23.20 -32.28 -22.08
N THR A 218 -22.99 -32.38 -23.39
CA THR A 218 -22.50 -31.40 -24.38
C THR A 218 -23.60 -30.63 -25.14
N GLU A 219 -23.24 -29.43 -25.62
CA GLU A 219 -23.76 -28.67 -26.80
C GLU A 219 -25.25 -28.20 -26.75
N ASP A 220 -25.71 -27.03 -27.25
CA ASP A 220 -25.23 -26.15 -28.32
C ASP A 220 -25.91 -24.74 -28.24
N LYS A 221 -25.13 -23.71 -28.62
CA LYS A 221 -25.45 -22.44 -29.33
C LYS A 221 -26.42 -21.32 -28.85
N THR A 222 -25.80 -20.13 -28.87
CA THR A 222 -26.24 -18.77 -29.27
C THR A 222 -26.77 -17.77 -28.23
N GLY A 223 -25.98 -16.70 -27.99
CA GLY A 223 -26.47 -15.46 -27.35
C GLY A 223 -25.41 -14.55 -26.70
N SER A 224 -24.58 -13.87 -27.50
CA SER A 224 -23.88 -12.59 -27.25
C SER A 224 -23.53 -12.15 -25.80
N LEU A 225 -22.23 -12.22 -25.45
CA LEU A 225 -21.39 -11.11 -24.93
C LEU A 225 -19.97 -11.67 -24.69
N ARG A 226 -18.94 -11.08 -25.31
CA ARG A 226 -17.59 -11.64 -25.42
C ARG A 226 -16.88 -11.80 -24.06
N SER A 227 -16.91 -13.01 -23.52
CA SER A 227 -15.96 -13.53 -22.53
C SER A 227 -14.61 -13.86 -23.21
N LEU A 228 -13.50 -13.50 -22.58
CA LEU A 228 -12.15 -13.91 -23.00
C LEU A 228 -11.71 -15.08 -22.12
N GLN A 229 -11.68 -16.28 -22.71
CA GLN A 229 -11.17 -17.49 -22.07
C GLN A 229 -9.66 -17.36 -21.78
N THR A 230 -9.32 -17.05 -20.54
CA THR A 230 -8.05 -17.48 -19.95
C THR A 230 -8.34 -18.76 -19.19
N GLY A 231 -7.58 -19.84 -19.41
CA GLY A 231 -7.79 -21.18 -18.85
C GLY A 231 -7.67 -21.32 -17.32
N VAL A 232 -8.22 -20.37 -16.56
CA VAL A 232 -8.35 -20.33 -15.10
C VAL A 232 -9.67 -19.61 -14.74
N GLY A 233 -10.82 -20.12 -15.22
CA GLY A 233 -12.18 -19.73 -14.78
C GLY A 233 -12.65 -18.28 -15.02
N GLU A 234 -13.97 -18.08 -15.04
CA GLU A 234 -14.61 -16.75 -15.00
C GLU A 234 -14.84 -16.30 -13.56
N LEU A 235 -14.35 -15.11 -13.19
CA LEU A 235 -14.70 -14.44 -11.94
C LEU A 235 -15.92 -13.54 -12.18
N MET A 236 -17.11 -13.96 -11.73
CA MET A 236 -18.28 -13.09 -11.62
C MET A 236 -18.66 -12.90 -10.14
N GLY A 237 -18.51 -11.67 -9.66
CA GLY A 237 -18.86 -11.22 -8.30
C GLY A 237 -17.66 -10.75 -7.47
N ASP A 238 -17.23 -9.50 -7.63
CA ASP A 238 -16.05 -8.94 -6.95
C ASP A 238 -16.34 -7.58 -6.29
N THR A 239 -16.97 -7.59 -5.11
CA THR A 239 -16.96 -6.41 -4.22
C THR A 239 -15.96 -6.59 -3.08
N ARG A 240 -14.79 -7.21 -3.36
CA ARG A 240 -13.69 -7.25 -2.39
C ARG A 240 -12.71 -6.11 -2.68
N PHE A 241 -12.23 -5.48 -1.62
CA PHE A 241 -11.21 -4.45 -1.73
C PHE A 241 -9.81 -5.08 -1.59
N TRP A 242 -9.60 -5.92 -0.59
CA TRP A 242 -8.28 -6.49 -0.29
C TRP A 242 -8.24 -7.94 -0.76
N HIS A 243 -7.53 -8.23 -1.85
CA HIS A 243 -7.47 -9.58 -2.42
C HIS A 243 -6.27 -10.36 -1.86
N GLY A 244 -6.48 -11.63 -1.47
CA GLY A 244 -5.42 -12.53 -1.02
C GLY A 244 -4.55 -11.93 0.09
N LYS A 245 -3.22 -11.88 -0.15
CA LYS A 245 -2.21 -11.38 0.80
C LYS A 245 -2.37 -9.92 1.19
N ASP A 246 -3.22 -9.19 0.50
CA ASP A 246 -3.54 -7.81 0.81
C ASP A 246 -4.53 -7.65 1.96
N TYR A 247 -5.30 -8.70 2.29
CA TYR A 247 -6.10 -8.76 3.52
C TYR A 247 -5.22 -9.28 4.65
N CYS A 248 -4.71 -8.38 5.48
CA CYS A 248 -3.66 -8.69 6.45
C CYS A 248 -3.94 -8.09 7.82
N ASN A 249 -3.37 -8.73 8.85
CA ASN A 249 -3.33 -8.22 10.21
C ASN A 249 -1.96 -8.57 10.82
N PHE A 250 -1.04 -7.59 10.84
CA PHE A 250 0.36 -7.80 11.26
C PHE A 250 0.52 -8.00 12.76
N VAL A 251 -0.49 -7.68 13.58
CA VAL A 251 -0.48 -8.02 15.01
C VAL A 251 -0.73 -9.51 15.21
N TYR A 252 -1.58 -10.10 14.36
CA TYR A 252 -1.97 -11.49 14.47
C TYR A 252 -1.01 -12.44 13.76
N LYS A 253 -0.62 -12.11 12.52
CA LYS A 253 0.17 -13.01 11.67
C LYS A 253 0.96 -12.24 10.62
N ASP A 254 2.25 -12.56 10.54
CA ASP A 254 3.12 -12.08 9.47
C ASP A 254 2.82 -12.77 8.13
N TRP A 255 3.22 -12.13 7.03
CA TRP A 255 3.05 -12.71 5.71
C TRP A 255 3.79 -14.04 5.58
N ILE A 256 3.14 -14.97 4.89
CA ILE A 256 3.71 -16.26 4.48
C ILE A 256 3.47 -16.46 2.99
N GLN A 257 4.33 -17.23 2.32
CA GLN A 257 4.15 -17.68 0.93
C GLN A 257 3.82 -16.53 -0.06
N LEU A 258 4.60 -15.45 -0.05
CA LEU A 258 4.35 -14.27 -0.89
C LEU A 258 4.29 -14.58 -2.40
N GLU A 259 4.78 -15.74 -2.83
CA GLU A 259 4.65 -16.26 -4.19
C GLU A 259 3.22 -16.66 -4.61
N LYS A 260 2.29 -16.79 -3.64
CA LYS A 260 0.85 -16.99 -3.87
C LYS A 260 0.09 -15.72 -3.46
N PRO A 261 0.02 -14.71 -4.33
CA PRO A 261 -0.44 -13.36 -3.97
C PRO A 261 -1.95 -13.27 -3.72
N PHE A 262 -2.73 -14.13 -4.37
CA PHE A 262 -4.20 -14.11 -4.31
C PHE A 262 -4.80 -15.10 -3.30
N ASP A 263 -3.95 -15.89 -2.65
CA ASP A 263 -4.38 -16.80 -1.58
C ASP A 263 -4.48 -16.02 -0.27
N ASP A 264 -5.59 -16.19 0.45
CA ASP A 264 -5.71 -15.69 1.81
C ASP A 264 -4.78 -16.47 2.75
N PHE A 265 -4.20 -15.78 3.73
CA PHE A 265 -3.35 -16.39 4.75
C PHE A 265 -3.90 -16.25 6.17
N ILE A 266 -4.99 -15.49 6.31
CA ILE A 266 -5.82 -15.35 7.50
C ILE A 266 -7.28 -15.54 7.09
N ASP A 267 -8.09 -16.11 7.98
CA ASP A 267 -9.51 -16.34 7.71
C ASP A 267 -10.32 -15.04 7.90
N ARG A 268 -10.91 -14.54 6.81
CA ARG A 268 -11.69 -13.30 6.76
C ARG A 268 -12.98 -13.33 7.57
N TYR A 269 -13.52 -14.53 7.84
CA TYR A 269 -14.77 -14.67 8.58
C TYR A 269 -14.56 -14.60 10.10
N THR A 270 -13.33 -14.81 10.57
CA THR A 270 -13.00 -14.88 11.99
C THR A 270 -11.97 -13.85 12.43
N THR A 271 -11.15 -13.34 11.51
CA THR A 271 -10.05 -12.41 11.80
C THR A 271 -10.22 -11.11 11.03
N PRO A 272 -10.46 -9.96 11.69
CA PRO A 272 -10.50 -8.69 11.00
C PRO A 272 -9.12 -8.31 10.45
N ARG A 273 -9.10 -7.61 9.31
CA ARG A 273 -7.86 -6.97 8.85
C ARG A 273 -7.46 -5.84 9.81
N MET A 274 -6.18 -5.50 9.80
CA MET A 274 -5.69 -4.31 10.48
C MET A 274 -5.76 -3.12 9.52
N PRO A 275 -6.53 -2.06 9.86
CA PRO A 275 -6.51 -0.82 9.09
C PRO A 275 -5.12 -0.19 8.98
N TRP A 276 -4.92 0.54 7.89
CA TRP A 276 -3.67 1.23 7.61
C TRP A 276 -3.95 2.73 7.45
N HIS A 277 -3.53 3.51 8.44
CA HIS A 277 -3.53 4.96 8.39
C HIS A 277 -2.12 5.46 8.09
N ASP A 278 -1.97 6.30 7.07
CA ASP A 278 -0.66 6.74 6.58
C ASP A 278 -0.78 8.03 5.75
N ILE A 279 0.34 8.72 5.55
CA ILE A 279 0.42 10.01 4.86
C ILE A 279 1.49 9.94 3.75
N ALA A 280 1.15 10.49 2.59
CA ALA A 280 2.08 10.70 1.48
C ALA A 280 1.84 12.07 0.83
N SER A 281 2.80 12.50 0.03
CA SER A 281 2.76 13.76 -0.69
C SER A 281 3.22 13.58 -2.13
N VAL A 282 2.83 14.52 -2.99
CA VAL A 282 3.34 14.64 -4.36
C VAL A 282 3.93 16.05 -4.55
N VAL A 283 5.03 16.11 -5.28
CA VAL A 283 5.71 17.36 -5.64
C VAL A 283 6.05 17.35 -7.13
N HIS A 284 6.13 18.55 -7.71
CA HIS A 284 6.37 18.76 -9.13
C HIS A 284 7.64 19.58 -9.38
N GLY A 285 8.17 19.50 -10.60
CA GLY A 285 9.17 20.43 -11.11
C GLY A 285 10.53 20.32 -10.41
N LYS A 286 11.00 21.40 -9.77
CA LYS A 286 12.34 21.44 -9.14
C LYS A 286 12.44 20.47 -7.96
N ALA A 287 11.44 20.43 -7.08
CA ALA A 287 11.43 19.53 -5.94
C ALA A 287 11.41 18.04 -6.38
N ALA A 288 10.65 17.71 -7.44
CA ALA A 288 10.66 16.36 -8.00
C ALA A 288 12.05 15.95 -8.53
N ARG A 289 12.79 16.90 -9.13
CA ARG A 289 14.18 16.67 -9.56
C ARG A 289 15.12 16.44 -8.39
N ASP A 290 14.89 17.08 -7.24
CA ASP A 290 15.71 16.85 -6.05
C ASP A 290 15.51 15.42 -5.49
N VAL A 291 14.26 14.93 -5.50
CA VAL A 291 13.97 13.51 -5.20
C VAL A 291 14.64 12.58 -6.22
N ALA A 292 14.61 12.93 -7.51
CA ALA A 292 15.28 12.17 -8.56
C ALA A 292 16.80 12.11 -8.35
N ARG A 293 17.44 13.23 -7.97
CA ARG A 293 18.88 13.28 -7.68
C ARG A 293 19.26 12.34 -6.54
N HIS A 294 18.45 12.27 -5.47
CA HIS A 294 18.66 11.31 -4.40
C HIS A 294 18.61 9.86 -4.91
N PHE A 295 17.59 9.50 -5.71
CA PHE A 295 17.50 8.17 -6.32
C PHE A 295 18.72 7.86 -7.22
N ILE A 296 19.09 8.79 -8.10
CA ILE A 296 20.20 8.65 -9.04
C ILE A 296 21.53 8.46 -8.31
N GLN A 297 21.78 9.25 -7.26
CA GLN A 297 22.99 9.10 -6.44
C GLN A 297 23.09 7.69 -5.86
N ARG A 298 22.01 7.19 -5.26
CA ARG A 298 21.99 5.85 -4.65
C ARG A 298 22.08 4.73 -5.66
N TRP A 299 21.44 4.88 -6.82
CA TRP A 299 21.54 3.95 -7.93
C TRP A 299 22.99 3.83 -8.41
N ASN A 300 23.62 4.97 -8.72
CA ASN A 300 24.99 5.02 -9.21
C ASN A 300 25.99 4.49 -8.17
N PHE A 301 25.81 4.84 -6.89
CA PHE A 301 26.57 4.30 -5.78
C PHE A 301 26.45 2.76 -5.70
N THR A 302 25.22 2.25 -5.69
CA THR A 302 24.94 0.79 -5.61
C THR A 302 25.54 0.05 -6.80
N LYS A 303 25.50 0.65 -8.00
CA LYS A 303 26.11 0.11 -9.22
C LYS A 303 27.62 -0.09 -9.05
N ILE A 304 28.32 0.91 -8.49
CA ILE A 304 29.77 0.89 -8.29
C ILE A 304 30.15 -0.12 -7.21
N MET A 305 29.43 -0.11 -6.09
CA MET A 305 29.77 -0.92 -4.91
C MET A 305 29.57 -2.42 -5.13
N LYS A 306 28.64 -2.82 -6.01
CA LYS A 306 28.26 -4.23 -6.17
C LYS A 306 28.70 -4.78 -7.52
N PRO A 307 29.70 -5.68 -7.60
CA PRO A 307 30.23 -6.20 -8.86
C PRO A 307 29.17 -6.72 -9.84
N LYS A 308 28.12 -7.40 -9.34
CA LYS A 308 27.00 -7.90 -10.16
C LYS A 308 26.23 -6.83 -10.93
N TYR A 309 26.32 -5.57 -10.53
CA TYR A 309 25.65 -4.44 -11.16
C TYR A 309 26.61 -3.58 -12.02
N ARG A 310 27.91 -3.87 -12.03
CA ARG A 310 28.89 -3.08 -12.82
C ARG A 310 28.72 -3.26 -14.34
N SER A 311 28.11 -4.35 -14.78
CA SER A 311 27.76 -4.59 -16.19
C SER A 311 27.01 -3.41 -16.82
N LEU A 312 27.26 -3.17 -18.11
CA LEU A 312 26.57 -2.15 -18.93
C LEU A 312 25.04 -2.31 -18.92
N SER A 313 24.55 -3.53 -18.68
CA SER A 313 23.12 -3.82 -18.55
C SER A 313 22.40 -3.00 -17.45
N TYR A 314 23.14 -2.45 -16.48
CA TYR A 314 22.65 -1.45 -15.54
C TYR A 314 23.29 -0.11 -15.90
N PRO A 315 22.54 0.89 -16.39
CA PRO A 315 23.14 2.18 -16.77
C PRO A 315 23.58 2.99 -15.56
N PHE A 316 24.47 3.95 -15.77
CA PHE A 316 24.52 5.12 -14.89
C PHE A 316 23.35 6.03 -15.21
N LEU A 317 22.71 6.57 -14.17
CA LEU A 317 21.63 7.54 -14.33
C LEU A 317 22.17 8.96 -14.22
N LEU A 318 21.57 9.86 -14.98
CA LEU A 318 21.93 11.28 -15.00
C LEU A 318 20.73 12.14 -14.60
N PRO A 319 20.95 13.18 -13.78
CA PRO A 319 19.87 14.06 -13.39
C PRO A 319 19.56 15.06 -14.51
N LYS A 320 18.28 15.33 -14.73
CA LYS A 320 17.84 16.41 -15.61
C LYS A 320 18.27 17.76 -15.03
N SER A 321 18.63 18.69 -15.91
CA SER A 321 19.10 20.03 -15.54
C SER A 321 18.02 20.82 -14.80
N HIS A 322 18.40 21.61 -13.79
CA HIS A 322 17.48 22.55 -13.14
C HIS A 322 17.03 23.69 -14.06
N ALA A 323 17.86 24.08 -15.03
CA ALA A 323 17.62 25.23 -15.90
C ALA A 323 16.76 24.88 -17.12
N THR A 324 17.00 23.74 -17.74
CA THR A 324 16.43 23.43 -19.07
C THR A 324 15.29 22.41 -19.04
N ALA A 325 15.17 21.59 -18.00
CA ALA A 325 14.12 20.57 -17.90
C ALA A 325 12.89 21.09 -17.15
N ASN A 326 12.14 21.99 -17.78
CA ASN A 326 10.98 22.65 -17.17
C ASN A 326 9.63 22.04 -17.58
N GLU A 327 9.64 21.04 -18.47
CA GLU A 327 8.43 20.43 -18.98
C GLU A 327 7.70 19.59 -17.90
N LEU A 328 6.42 19.92 -17.68
CA LEU A 328 5.49 19.21 -16.80
C LEU A 328 4.35 18.64 -17.64
N ARG A 329 4.57 17.47 -18.26
CA ARG A 329 3.58 16.79 -19.13
C ARG A 329 2.32 16.34 -18.39
N TYR A 330 2.43 16.15 -17.09
CA TYR A 330 1.33 15.75 -16.22
C TYR A 330 1.44 16.48 -14.89
N GLN A 331 0.31 16.94 -14.40
CA GLN A 331 0.17 17.50 -13.06
C GLN A 331 -0.89 16.66 -12.34
N VAL A 332 -0.62 16.35 -11.07
CA VAL A 332 -1.63 15.69 -10.24
C VAL A 332 -2.68 16.77 -9.94
N PRO A 333 -3.98 16.46 -10.06
CA PRO A 333 -5.03 17.42 -9.77
C PRO A 333 -4.97 17.91 -8.31
N ASP A 334 -5.61 19.05 -8.05
CA ASP A 334 -5.80 19.63 -6.71
C ASP A 334 -4.50 19.96 -5.94
N CYS A 335 -3.38 20.08 -6.66
CA CYS A 335 -2.12 20.51 -6.08
C CYS A 335 -2.09 22.03 -5.91
N ILE A 336 -1.59 22.49 -4.76
CA ILE A 336 -1.42 23.91 -4.46
C ILE A 336 0.04 24.34 -4.63
N ASN A 337 0.25 25.60 -5.02
CA ASN A 337 1.60 26.15 -5.12
C ASN A 337 2.13 26.47 -3.72
N THR A 338 3.25 25.88 -3.33
CA THR A 338 3.87 26.10 -2.02
C THR A 338 5.39 26.00 -2.10
N LYS A 339 6.09 26.56 -1.11
CA LYS A 339 7.53 26.42 -0.98
C LYS A 339 7.84 25.05 -0.40
N VAL A 340 8.60 24.25 -1.14
CA VAL A 340 8.97 22.89 -0.75
C VAL A 340 10.49 22.78 -0.67
N GLN A 341 10.97 22.05 0.33
CA GLN A 341 12.36 21.64 0.47
C GLN A 341 12.41 20.13 0.69
N ILE A 342 13.16 19.42 -0.14
CA ILE A 342 13.39 17.98 0.03
C ILE A 342 14.47 17.78 1.11
N LEU A 343 14.25 16.82 2.00
CA LEU A 343 15.12 16.47 3.11
C LEU A 343 15.39 14.95 3.08
N ARG A 344 16.46 14.51 3.74
CA ARG A 344 16.80 13.08 3.83
C ARG A 344 17.62 12.76 5.08
N SER A 345 17.66 11.47 5.39
CA SER A 345 18.65 10.86 6.26
C SER A 345 19.52 9.94 5.40
N ALA A 346 20.81 10.23 5.27
CA ALA A 346 21.72 9.47 4.42
C ALA A 346 23.12 9.42 5.03
N ALA A 347 23.90 8.39 4.69
CA ALA A 347 25.25 8.21 5.18
C ALA A 347 26.11 7.50 4.11
N ASP A 348 27.39 7.27 4.42
CA ASP A 348 28.32 6.60 3.54
C ASP A 348 27.79 5.23 3.06
N TRP A 349 27.34 4.39 3.99
CA TRP A 349 26.85 3.05 3.65
C TRP A 349 25.62 3.06 2.73
N SER A 350 24.78 4.10 2.78
CA SER A 350 23.50 4.14 2.08
C SER A 350 23.52 4.92 0.77
N ALA A 351 24.40 5.92 0.65
CA ALA A 351 24.47 6.82 -0.50
C ALA A 351 25.90 7.24 -0.91
N GLY A 352 26.94 6.73 -0.24
CA GLY A 352 28.35 7.04 -0.54
C GLY A 352 28.73 8.50 -0.25
N ILE A 353 28.11 9.12 0.75
CA ILE A 353 28.44 10.49 1.17
C ILE A 353 29.45 10.47 2.33
N LYS A 354 30.47 11.33 2.24
CA LYS A 354 31.55 11.42 3.22
C LYS A 354 31.08 11.78 4.63
N TYR A 355 30.13 12.71 4.71
CA TYR A 355 29.52 13.14 5.96
C TYR A 355 28.05 12.74 5.92
N HIS A 356 27.52 12.20 7.01
CA HIS A 356 26.10 11.87 7.07
C HIS A 356 25.26 13.13 6.94
N GLU A 357 24.07 12.97 6.38
CA GLU A 357 23.07 14.01 6.30
C GLU A 357 21.89 13.63 7.20
N GLU A 358 21.47 14.56 8.05
CA GLU A 358 20.35 14.42 8.98
C GLU A 358 19.36 15.59 8.83
N SER A 359 19.14 16.04 7.60
CA SER A 359 18.34 17.23 7.31
C SER A 359 16.86 17.09 7.74
N ILE A 360 16.33 15.86 7.80
CA ILE A 360 15.02 15.56 8.40
C ILE A 360 15.01 15.90 9.90
N HIS A 361 15.98 15.41 10.67
CA HIS A 361 16.10 15.70 12.11
C HIS A 361 16.16 17.21 12.33
N ASN A 362 17.06 17.89 11.63
CA ASN A 362 17.27 19.32 11.75
C ASN A 362 15.99 20.12 11.48
N ALA A 363 15.23 19.76 10.44
CA ALA A 363 13.97 20.42 10.12
C ALA A 363 12.92 20.21 11.22
N TYR A 364 12.80 18.99 11.77
CA TYR A 364 11.89 18.71 12.90
C TYR A 364 12.19 19.63 14.10
N ILE A 365 13.45 19.69 14.53
CA ILE A 365 13.87 20.54 15.65
C ILE A 365 13.54 22.01 15.37
N GLN A 366 13.83 22.49 14.17
CA GLN A 366 13.58 23.88 13.80
C GLN A 366 12.07 24.22 13.77
N VAL A 367 11.22 23.35 13.21
CA VAL A 367 9.77 23.56 13.15
C VAL A 367 9.17 23.59 14.55
N ILE A 368 9.56 22.66 15.42
CA ILE A 368 9.12 22.62 16.81
C ILE A 368 9.55 23.89 17.56
N ALA A 369 10.83 24.23 17.49
CA ALA A 369 11.38 25.40 18.18
C ALA A 369 10.78 26.73 17.70
N LYS A 370 10.37 26.82 16.42
CA LYS A 370 9.77 28.04 15.83
C LYS A 370 8.24 28.07 15.90
N SER A 371 7.58 26.97 16.30
CA SER A 371 6.13 26.90 16.42
C SER A 371 5.59 28.00 17.36
N LYS A 372 4.41 28.55 17.05
CA LYS A 372 3.79 29.63 17.85
C LYS A 372 2.58 29.17 18.66
N HIS A 373 1.77 28.27 18.10
CA HIS A 373 0.47 27.91 18.66
C HIS A 373 0.42 26.44 19.08
N PHE A 374 0.34 25.52 18.13
CA PHE A 374 0.32 24.09 18.39
C PHE A 374 1.26 23.35 17.43
N ILE A 375 1.57 22.10 17.78
CA ILE A 375 2.21 21.12 16.90
C ILE A 375 1.30 19.89 16.85
N TYR A 376 1.15 19.30 15.66
CA TYR A 376 0.43 18.06 15.45
C TYR A 376 1.42 17.02 14.95
N ILE A 377 1.45 15.84 15.58
CA ILE A 377 2.40 14.78 15.25
C ILE A 377 1.62 13.47 15.12
N GLU A 378 1.63 12.92 13.90
CA GLU A 378 1.31 11.53 13.63
C GLU A 378 2.59 10.83 13.22
N ASN A 379 2.95 9.76 13.92
CA ASN A 379 4.14 8.97 13.61
C ASN A 379 3.98 7.54 14.11
N GLN A 380 4.52 6.57 13.37
CA GLN A 380 4.53 5.16 13.79
C GLN A 380 5.33 4.96 15.08
N PHE A 381 6.39 5.77 15.28
CA PHE A 381 7.26 5.69 16.45
C PHE A 381 7.34 7.02 17.17
N PHE A 382 7.45 6.95 18.50
CA PHE A 382 7.73 8.11 19.34
C PHE A 382 8.81 7.79 20.39
N ILE A 383 10.03 7.53 19.89
CA ILE A 383 11.22 7.22 20.70
C ILE A 383 12.19 8.40 20.60
N SER A 384 12.34 9.16 21.68
CA SER A 384 13.15 10.37 21.74
C SER A 384 13.59 10.66 23.18
N CYS A 385 13.97 11.91 23.46
CA CYS A 385 14.58 12.40 24.70
C CYS A 385 15.99 11.84 24.86
N ALA A 386 16.99 12.63 24.47
CA ALA A 386 18.35 12.14 24.37
C ALA A 386 18.96 11.91 25.77
N ASP A 387 19.42 10.69 26.02
CA ASP A 387 20.24 10.34 27.19
C ASP A 387 21.75 10.31 26.86
N ASN A 388 22.08 10.51 25.58
CA ASN A 388 23.42 10.42 24.99
C ASN A 388 24.12 9.06 25.24
N LYS A 389 23.33 8.00 25.48
CA LYS A 389 23.82 6.64 25.68
C LYS A 389 23.12 5.66 24.76
N GLN A 390 21.80 5.62 24.81
CA GLN A 390 20.96 4.72 24.01
C GLN A 390 20.11 5.49 23.01
N VAL A 391 19.63 6.67 23.40
CA VAL A 391 18.80 7.54 22.57
C VAL A 391 19.53 8.87 22.36
N HIS A 392 19.67 9.27 21.10
CA HIS A 392 20.46 10.44 20.73
C HIS A 392 19.65 11.56 20.06
N ASN A 393 18.45 11.27 19.55
CA ASN A 393 17.67 12.28 18.84
C ASN A 393 16.99 13.26 19.82
N LYS A 394 16.90 14.54 19.44
CA LYS A 394 16.48 15.63 20.35
C LYS A 394 15.06 16.13 20.12
N ILE A 395 14.22 15.37 19.42
CA ILE A 395 12.87 15.81 19.06
C ILE A 395 12.01 16.01 20.32
N GLY A 396 12.05 15.06 21.25
CA GLY A 396 11.36 15.12 22.54
C GLY A 396 11.88 16.27 23.40
N ASP A 397 13.20 16.47 23.43
CA ASP A 397 13.82 17.60 24.14
C ASP A 397 13.32 18.94 23.59
N ALA A 398 13.28 19.11 22.27
CA ALA A 398 12.76 20.31 21.62
C ALA A 398 11.27 20.55 21.92
N ILE A 399 10.46 19.49 22.01
CA ILE A 399 9.04 19.59 22.41
C ILE A 399 8.93 20.09 23.85
N ILE A 400 9.67 19.48 24.78
CA ILE A 400 9.69 19.85 26.20
C ILE A 400 10.11 21.31 26.37
N GLU A 401 11.23 21.71 25.77
CA GLU A 401 11.73 23.08 25.79
C GLU A 401 10.69 24.06 25.23
N ARG A 402 10.02 23.70 24.13
CA ARG A 402 9.00 24.54 23.52
C ARG A 402 7.77 24.72 24.42
N ILE A 403 7.33 23.66 25.10
CA ILE A 403 6.20 23.71 26.05
C ILE A 403 6.57 24.60 27.25
N ILE A 404 7.75 24.39 27.85
CA ILE A 404 8.24 25.21 28.97
C ILE A 404 8.32 26.69 28.56
N ARG A 405 8.80 26.98 27.34
CA ARG A 405 8.84 28.35 26.81
C ARG A 405 7.44 28.94 26.72
N ALA A 406 6.46 28.22 26.17
CA ALA A 406 5.07 28.68 26.11
C ALA A 406 4.52 28.99 27.51
N TYR A 407 4.72 28.10 28.47
CA TYR A 407 4.29 28.28 29.86
C TYR A 407 4.89 29.57 30.47
N LYS A 408 6.21 29.76 30.36
CA LYS A 408 6.88 30.96 30.90
C LYS A 408 6.34 32.26 30.31
N TYR A 409 5.98 32.30 29.02
CA TYR A 409 5.40 33.49 28.40
C TYR A 409 3.98 33.80 28.87
N VAL A 410 3.22 32.80 29.31
CA VAL A 410 1.85 33.00 29.83
C VAL A 410 1.87 33.61 31.23
N TRP A 411 2.84 33.25 32.08
CA TRP A 411 2.92 33.72 33.47
C TRP A 411 3.68 35.05 33.66
N VAL A 412 4.22 35.63 32.58
CA VAL A 412 4.88 36.94 32.58
C VAL A 412 3.97 38.04 32.01
N ARG A 413 2.78 37.68 31.51
CA ARG A 413 1.69 38.61 31.19
C ARG A 413 0.62 38.49 32.26
#